data_AF-A7TGF5-F1
#
_entry.id   AF-A7TGF5-F1
#
_cell.length_a   1.000
_cell.length_b   1.000
_cell.length_c   1.000
_cell.angle_alpha   90.00
_cell.angle_beta   90.00
_cell.angle_gamma   90.00
#
_symmetry.space_group_name_H-M   'P 1'
#
loop_
_entity.id
_entity.type
_entity.pdbx_description
1 polymer ?
#
loop_
_entity_poly.entity_id
_entity_poly.type
_entity_poly.pdbx_seq_one_letter_code
_entity_poly.pdbx_strand_id
1 'polypeptide(L)'
;MSRFNMLNLSAVGVAIVAGIYGGTKFFEPIVIEQLSKDGNLRKDIEIPKYDNEGNPIEPKSVLNLRKEFENIQKEQSLQRGLQEQQPTIEKDSSIFDSSIDK
;
A
#
# COMPACT_ATOMS: atom_id res chain seq x y z
N MET A 1 7.79 9.56 -36.90
CA MET A 1 8.31 8.56 -35.94
C MET A 1 8.03 9.06 -34.53
N SER A 2 6.92 8.63 -33.93
CA SER A 2 6.55 8.99 -32.56
C SER A 2 7.57 8.37 -31.61
N ARG A 3 8.23 9.18 -30.78
CA ARG A 3 9.08 8.68 -29.70
C ARG A 3 8.12 8.27 -28.60
N PHE A 4 7.92 6.98 -28.40
CA PHE A 4 7.16 6.47 -27.26
C PHE A 4 7.92 6.87 -25.99
N ASN A 5 7.52 8.01 -25.41
CA ASN A 5 8.03 8.45 -24.14
C ASN A 5 7.44 7.51 -23.08
N MET A 6 8.29 6.67 -22.48
CA MET A 6 7.88 5.70 -21.45
C MET A 6 7.09 6.35 -20.30
N LEU A 7 7.36 7.63 -20.00
CA LEU A 7 6.60 8.45 -19.05
C LEU A 7 5.16 8.73 -19.48
N ASN A 8 4.88 8.88 -20.78
CA ASN A 8 3.51 9.07 -21.28
C ASN A 8 2.72 7.77 -21.16
N LEU A 9 3.36 6.61 -21.39
CA LEU A 9 2.71 5.32 -21.22
C LEU A 9 2.38 5.04 -19.76
N SER A 10 3.27 5.36 -18.83
CA SER A 10 2.99 5.22 -17.39
C SER A 10 1.89 6.17 -16.92
N ALA A 11 1.87 7.42 -17.39
CA ALA A 11 0.82 8.37 -17.07
C ALA A 11 -0.57 7.88 -17.53
N VAL A 12 -0.66 7.32 -18.74
CA VAL A 12 -1.90 6.70 -19.25
C VAL A 12 -2.30 5.49 -18.39
N GLY A 13 -1.34 4.63 -18.03
CA GLY A 13 -1.60 3.50 -17.14
C GLY A 13 -2.16 3.93 -15.78
N VAL A 14 -1.56 4.93 -15.15
CA VAL A 14 -2.03 5.49 -13.87
C VAL A 14 -3.43 6.08 -14.02
N ALA A 15 -3.69 6.84 -15.10
CA ALA A 15 -5.01 7.42 -15.34
C ALA A 15 -6.10 6.35 -15.50
N ILE A 16 -5.81 5.25 -16.19
CA ILE A 16 -6.75 4.13 -16.34
C ILE A 16 -7.04 3.49 -14.98
N VAL A 17 -6.01 3.16 -14.20
CA VAL A 17 -6.19 2.55 -12.87
C VAL A 17 -6.95 3.47 -11.93
N ALA A 18 -6.59 4.77 -11.90
CA ALA A 18 -7.28 5.77 -11.09
C ALA A 18 -8.74 5.94 -11.52
N GLY A 19 -9.01 5.95 -12.83
CA GLY A 19 -10.37 6.03 -13.37
C GLY A 19 -11.22 4.82 -13.01
N ILE A 20 -10.68 3.61 -13.13
CA ILE A 20 -11.38 2.38 -12.73
C ILE A 20 -11.64 2.38 -11.23
N TYR A 21 -10.62 2.64 -10.42
CA TYR A 21 -10.75 2.64 -8.95
C TYR A 21 -11.71 3.73 -8.45
N GLY A 22 -11.61 4.94 -9.00
CA GLY A 22 -12.50 6.05 -8.64
C GLY A 22 -13.92 5.80 -9.10
N GLY A 23 -14.10 5.30 -10.34
CA GLY A 23 -15.41 4.95 -10.88
C GLY A 23 -16.10 3.85 -10.08
N THR A 24 -15.41 2.76 -9.74
CA THR A 24 -16.00 1.69 -8.94
C THR A 24 -16.40 2.19 -7.57
N LYS A 25 -15.55 2.95 -6.86
CA LYS A 25 -15.89 3.52 -5.56
C LYS A 25 -17.05 4.50 -5.59
N PHE A 26 -17.21 5.26 -6.67
CA PHE A 26 -18.32 6.19 -6.85
C PHE A 26 -19.65 5.47 -7.14
N PHE A 27 -19.65 4.48 -8.03
CA PHE A 27 -20.88 3.79 -8.44
C PHE A 27 -21.32 2.67 -7.48
N GLU A 28 -20.39 2.09 -6.72
CA GLU A 28 -20.67 1.03 -5.72
C GLU A 28 -21.84 1.37 -4.78
N PRO A 29 -21.88 2.52 -4.06
CA PRO A 29 -22.99 2.85 -3.17
C PRO A 29 -24.32 2.99 -3.92
N ILE A 30 -24.31 3.61 -5.10
CA ILE A 30 -25.51 3.84 -5.92
C ILE A 30 -26.13 2.52 -6.36
N VAL A 31 -25.30 1.61 -6.87
CA VAL A 31 -25.75 0.31 -7.37
C VAL A 31 -26.27 -0.55 -6.22
N ILE A 32 -25.58 -0.57 -5.08
CA ILE A 32 -26.01 -1.32 -3.91
C ILE A 32 -27.34 -0.79 -3.37
N GLU A 33 -27.52 0.53 -3.28
CA GLU A 33 -28.78 1.13 -2.82
C GLU A 33 -29.95 0.72 -3.71
N GLN A 34 -29.76 0.76 -5.04
CA GLN A 34 -30.78 0.37 -6.00
C GLN A 34 -31.11 -1.13 -5.91
N LEU A 35 -30.09 -1.99 -5.88
CA LEU A 35 -30.30 -3.44 -5.75
C LEU A 35 -30.96 -3.82 -4.41
N SER A 36 -30.72 -3.03 -3.36
CA SER A 36 -31.37 -3.17 -2.06
C SER A 36 -32.85 -2.87 -2.13
N LYS A 37 -33.21 -1.73 -2.73
CA LYS A 37 -34.60 -1.33 -2.95
C LYS A 37 -35.36 -2.34 -3.80
N ASP A 38 -34.69 -2.87 -4.83
CA ASP A 38 -35.28 -3.83 -5.76
C ASP A 38 -35.37 -5.25 -5.18
N GLY A 39 -34.84 -5.48 -3.96
CA GLY A 39 -34.85 -6.78 -3.30
C GLY A 39 -34.00 -7.86 -3.98
N ASN A 40 -33.15 -7.46 -4.93
CA ASN A 40 -32.34 -8.34 -5.76
C ASN A 40 -30.91 -8.53 -5.20
N LEU A 41 -30.65 -8.00 -4.00
CA LEU A 41 -29.39 -8.21 -3.29
C LEU A 41 -29.26 -9.65 -2.82
N ARG A 42 -28.16 -10.27 -3.23
CA ARG A 42 -27.66 -11.51 -2.66
C ARG A 42 -27.40 -11.31 -1.17
N LYS A 43 -28.12 -12.05 -0.32
CA LYS A 43 -28.06 -11.95 1.16
C LYS A 43 -26.96 -12.84 1.78
N ASP A 44 -26.32 -13.65 0.95
CA ASP A 44 -25.29 -14.62 1.31
C ASP A 44 -23.87 -14.03 1.37
N ILE A 45 -23.70 -12.75 1.01
CA ILE A 45 -22.42 -12.06 0.95
C ILE A 45 -22.50 -10.83 1.87
N GLU A 46 -21.41 -10.53 2.58
CA GLU A 46 -21.32 -9.31 3.37
C GLU A 46 -21.35 -8.08 2.45
N ILE A 47 -22.40 -7.27 2.58
CA ILE A 47 -22.59 -6.06 1.78
C ILE A 47 -21.94 -4.89 2.52
N PRO A 48 -21.01 -4.16 1.88
CA PRO A 48 -20.42 -2.97 2.49
C PRO A 48 -21.51 -1.92 2.74
N LYS A 49 -21.54 -1.39 3.97
CA LYS A 49 -22.46 -0.32 4.35
C LYS A 49 -21.78 1.02 4.12
N TYR A 50 -22.53 1.97 3.55
CA TYR A 50 -22.06 3.33 3.28
C TYR A 50 -22.83 4.33 4.13
N ASP A 51 -22.16 5.40 4.55
CA ASP A 51 -22.80 6.54 5.18
C ASP A 51 -23.49 7.43 4.14
N ASN A 52 -24.17 8.49 4.61
CA ASN A 52 -24.85 9.44 3.73
C ASN A 52 -23.89 10.24 2.82
N GLU A 53 -22.59 10.13 3.06
CA GLU A 53 -21.53 10.80 2.31
C GLU A 53 -20.86 9.84 1.30
N GLY A 54 -21.34 8.59 1.22
CA GLY A 54 -20.80 7.57 0.31
C GLY A 54 -19.50 6.93 0.79
N ASN A 55 -19.11 7.13 2.04
CA ASN A 55 -17.93 6.49 2.62
C ASN A 55 -18.31 5.14 3.25
N PRO A 56 -17.48 4.09 3.12
CA PRO A 56 -17.73 2.81 3.76
C PRO A 56 -17.63 2.92 5.29
N ILE A 57 -18.70 2.49 5.98
CA ILE A 57 -18.86 2.53 7.44
C ILE A 57 -17.97 1.48 8.13
N GLU A 58 -17.46 0.48 7.40
CA GLU A 58 -16.48 -0.46 7.93
C GLU A 58 -15.03 -0.09 7.52
N PRO A 59 -14.30 0.69 8.33
CA PRO A 59 -12.89 1.01 8.09
C PRO A 59 -11.93 -0.15 8.44
N LYS A 60 -12.42 -1.39 8.56
CA LYS A 60 -11.62 -2.52 9.08
C LYS A 60 -10.35 -2.79 8.27
N SER A 61 -10.31 -2.45 6.99
CA SER A 61 -9.10 -2.67 6.19
C SER A 61 -8.07 -1.54 6.38
N VAL A 62 -8.47 -0.28 6.20
CA VAL A 62 -7.54 0.87 6.17
C VAL A 62 -6.98 1.24 7.55
N LEU A 63 -7.78 1.11 8.61
CA LEU A 63 -7.33 1.42 9.96
C LEU A 63 -6.34 0.36 10.47
N ASN A 64 -6.57 -0.90 10.10
CA ASN A 64 -5.66 -2.00 10.44
C ASN A 64 -4.36 -1.89 9.62
N LEU A 65 -4.45 -1.58 8.32
CA LEU A 65 -3.29 -1.29 7.48
C LEU A 65 -2.45 -0.14 8.05
N ARG A 66 -3.07 0.97 8.45
CA ARG A 66 -2.35 2.11 9.05
C ARG A 66 -1.63 1.72 10.34
N LYS A 67 -2.25 0.90 11.18
CA LYS A 67 -1.62 0.37 12.40
C LYS A 67 -0.46 -0.56 12.09
N GLU A 68 -0.58 -1.44 11.09
CA GLU A 68 0.52 -2.30 10.63
C GLU A 68 1.70 -1.48 10.11
N PHE A 69 1.46 -0.44 9.30
CA PHE A 69 2.51 0.46 8.82
C PHE A 69 3.21 1.22 9.95
N GLU A 70 2.46 1.69 10.96
CA GLU A 70 3.04 2.35 12.14
C GLU A 70 3.91 1.38 12.96
N ASN A 71 3.47 0.14 13.13
CA ASN A 71 4.24 -0.89 13.83
C ASN A 71 5.54 -1.25 13.07
N ILE A 72 5.47 -1.45 11.76
CA ILE A 72 6.64 -1.74 10.91
C ILE A 72 7.66 -0.58 10.98
N GLN A 73 7.19 0.66 10.94
CA GLN A 73 8.07 1.83 11.02
C GLN A 73 8.77 1.94 12.38
N LYS A 74 8.05 1.61 13.46
CA LYS A 74 8.58 1.61 14.83
C LYS A 74 9.61 0.48 15.05
N GLU A 75 9.36 -0.70 14.50
CA GLU A 75 10.32 -1.81 14.55
C GLU A 75 11.60 -1.49 13.77
N GLN A 76 11.50 -0.85 12.61
CA GLN A 76 12.66 -0.43 11.83
C GLN A 76 13.50 0.65 12.53
N SER A 77 12.88 1.61 13.21
CA SER A 77 13.62 2.65 13.93
C SER A 77 14.30 2.10 15.19
N LEU A 78 13.69 1.13 15.88
CA LEU A 78 14.31 0.41 16.98
C LEU A 78 15.48 -0.46 16.50
N GLN A 79 15.34 -1.19 15.39
CA GLN A 79 16.44 -1.99 14.81
C GLN A 79 17.61 -1.12 14.33
N ARG A 80 17.34 0.05 13.72
CA ARG A 80 18.38 1.01 13.35
C ARG A 80 19.10 1.58 14.59
N GLY A 81 18.36 1.94 15.64
CA GLY A 81 18.95 2.41 16.89
C GLY A 81 19.73 1.33 17.67
N LEU A 82 19.43 0.04 17.45
CA LEU A 82 20.21 -1.09 17.98
C LEU A 82 21.42 -1.44 17.12
N GLN A 83 21.37 -1.21 15.79
CA GLN A 83 22.54 -1.34 14.90
C GLN A 83 23.56 -0.21 15.11
N GLU A 84 23.14 0.99 15.48
CA GLU A 84 24.04 2.09 15.82
C GLU A 84 24.81 1.88 17.14
N GLN A 85 24.44 0.88 17.96
CA GLN A 85 25.12 0.55 19.23
C GLN A 85 26.00 -0.72 19.17
N GLN A 86 26.08 -1.43 18.04
CA GLN A 86 27.10 -2.46 17.87
C GLN A 86 28.35 -1.84 17.21
N PRO A 87 29.51 -1.83 17.89
CA PRO A 87 30.72 -1.29 17.29
C PRO A 87 31.10 -2.11 16.05
N THR A 88 31.50 -1.39 15.00
CA THR A 88 32.17 -1.90 13.81
C THR A 88 33.35 -2.81 14.19
N ILE A 89 33.11 -4.11 14.32
CA ILE A 89 34.17 -5.13 14.42
C ILE A 89 33.98 -6.13 13.27
N GLU A 90 33.92 -5.64 12.03
CA GLU A 90 34.03 -6.54 10.86
C GLU A 90 34.47 -5.79 9.59
N LYS A 91 35.40 -4.84 9.70
CA LYS A 91 36.06 -4.25 8.51
C LYS A 91 37.57 -4.02 8.65
N ASP A 92 38.18 -4.41 9.76
CA ASP A 92 39.61 -4.17 10.01
C ASP A 92 40.47 -5.44 9.89
N SER A 93 39.88 -6.64 9.86
CA SER A 93 40.63 -7.89 9.62
C SER A 93 41.04 -8.09 8.16
N SER A 94 40.40 -7.40 7.19
CA SER A 94 40.78 -7.46 5.78
C SER A 94 41.94 -6.53 5.40
N ILE A 95 42.40 -5.67 6.31
CA ILE A 95 43.53 -4.75 6.06
C ILE A 95 44.86 -5.39 6.47
N PHE A 96 44.87 -6.26 7.47
CA PHE A 96 46.10 -6.89 7.97
C PHE A 96 46.62 -8.07 7.12
N ASP A 97 45.78 -8.73 6.30
CA ASP A 97 46.23 -9.83 5.43
C ASP A 97 47.01 -9.37 4.19
N SER A 98 46.91 -8.09 3.80
CA SER A 98 47.61 -7.57 2.61
C SER A 98 49.08 -7.20 2.83
N SER A 99 49.61 -7.36 4.05
CA SER A 99 51.00 -7.04 4.41
C SER A 99 51.87 -8.26 4.70
N ILE A 100 51.37 -9.48 4.49
CA ILE A 100 52.15 -10.72 4.59
C ILE A 100 52.04 -11.47 3.26
N ASP A 101 52.50 -10.86 2.18
CA ASP A 101 53.07 -11.62 1.08
C ASP A 101 54.22 -10.82 0.49
N LYS A 102 55.37 -11.48 0.49
CA LYS A 102 56.71 -11.00 0.16
C LYS A 102 57.08 -11.50 -1.23
#